data_AF-A0A1B8WM38-F1
#
_entry.id   AF-A0A1B8WM38-F1
#
_cell.length_a   1.000
_cell.length_b   1.000
_cell.length_c   1.000
_cell.angle_alpha   90.00
_cell.angle_beta   90.00
_cell.angle_gamma   90.00
#
_symmetry.space_group_name_H-M   'P 1'
#
loop_
_entity.id
_entity.type
_entity.pdbx_description
1 polymer ?
#
loop_
_entity_poly.entity_id
_entity_poly.type
_entity_poly.pdbx_seq_one_letter_code
_entity_poly.pdbx_strand_id
1 'polypeptide(L)' 'MILQIVTFVILTLGLSIYNVQIFLNKKEPKAALLYGGLMGICMIVGSLIFAKVDIPSTTIPVRSIFEPIGKMILKQ' A
#
# COMPACT_ATOMS: atom_id res chain seq x y z
N MET A 1 -12.40 -6.24 -16.21
CA MET A 1 -11.22 -5.53 -15.64
C MET A 1 -11.58 -4.14 -15.12
N ILE A 2 -12.04 -3.19 -15.94
CA ILE A 2 -12.36 -1.82 -15.46
C ILE A 2 -13.44 -1.83 -14.36
N LEU A 3 -14.52 -2.59 -14.54
CA LEU A 3 -15.57 -2.71 -13.53
C LEU A 3 -15.06 -3.25 -12.18
N GLN A 4 -14.08 -4.16 -12.20
CA GLN A 4 -13.47 -4.72 -10.99
C GLN A 4 -12.60 -3.68 -10.28
N ILE A 5 -11.82 -2.90 -11.04
CA ILE A 5 -11.00 -1.81 -10.51
C ILE A 5 -11.89 -0.74 -9.89
N VAL A 6 -12.94 -0.31 -10.62
CA VAL A 6 -13.89 0.70 -10.13
C VAL A 6 -14.60 0.24 -8.86
N THR A 7 -15.07 -1.01 -8.83
CA THR A 7 -15.72 -1.59 -7.65
C THR A 7 -14.76 -1.69 -6.48
N PHE A 8 -13.53 -2.17 -6.72
CA PHE A 8 -12.47 -2.25 -5.72
C PHE A 8 -12.17 -0.88 -5.13
N VAL A 9 -11.96 0.12 -5.98
CA VAL A 9 -11.64 1.50 -5.56
C VAL A 9 -12.79 2.08 -4.74
N ILE A 10 -14.05 1.99 -5.19
CA ILE A 10 -15.19 2.57 -4.46
C ILE A 10 -15.36 1.92 -3.09
N LEU A 11 -15.30 0.58 -3.01
CA LEU A 11 -15.43 -0.14 -1.74
C LEU A 11 -14.30 0.18 -0.77
N THR A 12 -13.05 0.15 -1.25
CA THR A 12 -11.88 0.43 -0.41
C THR A 12 -11.82 1.89 0.03
N LEU A 13 -12.18 2.85 -0.83
CA LEU A 13 -12.23 4.26 -0.49
C LEU A 13 -13.31 4.55 0.56
N GLY A 14 -14.51 3.98 0.39
CA GLY A 14 -15.60 4.11 1.36
C GLY A 14 -15.22 3.56 2.73
N LEU A 15 -14.63 2.36 2.79
CA LEU A 15 -14.18 1.75 4.04
C LEU A 15 -13.02 2.55 4.67
N SER A 16 -12.10 3.05 3.84
CA SER A 16 -10.98 3.87 4.29
C SER A 16 -11.46 5.16 4.94
N ILE A 17 -12.39 5.89 4.30
CA ILE A 17 -12.97 7.13 4.84
C ILE A 17 -13.69 6.85 6.16
N TYR A 18 -14.47 5.77 6.24
CA TYR A 18 -15.15 5.38 7.47
C TYR A 18 -14.14 5.12 8.62
N ASN A 19 -13.07 4.38 8.35
CA ASN A 19 -12.03 4.10 9.34
C ASN A 19 -11.23 5.35 9.73
N VAL A 20 -10.86 6.19 8.78
CA VAL A 20 -10.19 7.48 9.03
C VAL A 20 -11.07 8.36 9.92
N GLN A 21 -12.37 8.41 9.66
CA GLN A 21 -13.32 9.17 10.47
C GLN A 21 -13.38 8.65 11.92
N ILE A 22 -13.29 7.33 12.13
CA ILE A 22 -13.21 6.73 13.47
C ILE A 22 -11.93 7.21 14.20
N PHE A 23 -10.78 7.21 13.54
CA PHE A 23 -9.53 7.67 14.16
C PHE A 23 -9.54 9.17 14.46
N LEU A 24 -10.15 9.97 13.59
CA LEU A 24 -10.35 11.41 13.83
C LEU A 24 -11.29 11.66 15.01
N ASN A 25 -12.39 10.91 15.12
CA ASN A 25 -13.33 11.00 16.24
C ASN A 25 -12.67 10.58 17.57
N LYS A 26 -11.69 9.66 17.53
CA LYS A 26 -10.87 9.27 18.69
C LYS A 26 -9.77 10.28 19.03
N LYS A 27 -9.70 11.42 18.32
CA LYS A 27 -8.65 12.46 18.47
C LYS A 27 -7.23 11.93 18.26
N GLU A 28 -7.07 10.91 17.41
CA GLU A 28 -5.77 10.36 17.04
C GLU A 28 -5.41 10.71 15.58
N PRO A 29 -5.11 11.99 15.28
CA PRO A 29 -4.87 12.45 13.91
C PRO A 29 -3.62 11.81 13.30
N LYS A 30 -2.64 11.43 14.12
CA LYS A 30 -1.43 10.73 13.66
C LYS A 30 -1.76 9.33 13.14
N ALA A 31 -2.62 8.60 13.85
CA ALA A 31 -3.07 7.27 13.44
C ALA A 31 -3.92 7.36 12.17
N ALA A 32 -4.80 8.35 12.09
CA ALA A 32 -5.59 8.62 10.88
C ALA A 32 -4.70 8.90 9.65
N LEU A 33 -3.64 9.69 9.82
CA LEU A 33 -2.70 10.03 8.74
C LEU A 33 -1.88 8.82 8.28
N LEU A 34 -1.35 8.03 9.23
CA LEU A 34 -0.63 6.79 8.91
C LEU A 34 -1.54 5.76 8.22
N TYR A 35 -2.75 5.57 8.74
CA TYR A 35 -3.73 4.66 8.17
C TYR A 35 -4.15 5.10 6.75
N GLY A 36 -4.50 6.37 6.58
CA GLY A 36 -4.90 6.92 5.27
C GLY A 36 -3.77 6.83 4.24
N GLY A 37 -2.53 7.14 4.63
CA GLY A 37 -1.36 7.01 3.77
C GLY A 37 -1.10 5.57 3.34
N LEU A 38 -1.12 4.62 4.29
CA LEU A 38 -0.93 3.21 4.00
C LEU A 38 -2.03 2.68 3.07
N MET A 39 -3.29 3.02 3.36
CA MET A 39 -4.43 2.58 2.57
C MET A 39 -4.40 3.17 1.15
N GLY A 40 -3.97 4.42 1.00
CA GLY A 40 -3.74 5.04 -0.31
C GLY A 40 -2.70 4.29 -1.15
N ILE A 41 -1.57 3.92 -0.55
CA ILE A 41 -0.54 3.11 -1.21
C ILE A 41 -1.10 1.75 -1.62
N CYS A 42 -1.83 1.07 -0.71
CA CYS A 42 -2.47 -0.21 -1.01
C CYS A 42 -3.50 -0.10 -2.15
N MET A 43 -4.27 0.99 -2.23
CA MET A 43 -5.22 1.20 -3.32
C MET A 43 -4.52 1.40 -4.67
N ILE A 44 -3.41 2.13 -4.71
CA ILE A 44 -2.60 2.31 -5.92
C ILE A 44 -2.05 0.95 -6.36
N VAL A 45 -1.38 0.23 -5.46
CA VAL A 45 -0.78 -1.08 -5.77
C VAL A 45 -1.84 -2.09 -6.19
N GLY A 46 -2.97 -2.18 -5.47
CA GLY A 46 -4.08 -3.06 -5.83
C GLY A 46 -4.66 -2.74 -7.21
N SER A 47 -4.80 -1.46 -7.54
CA SER A 47 -5.27 -1.03 -8.86
C SER A 47 -4.30 -1.43 -9.97
N LEU A 48 -2.98 -1.31 -9.75
CA LEU A 48 -1.95 -1.77 -10.69
C LEU A 48 -2.00 -3.29 -10.90
N ILE A 49 -2.19 -4.07 -9.83
CA ILE A 49 -2.34 -5.54 -9.90
C ILE A 49 -3.58 -5.90 -10.73
N PHE A 50 -4.71 -5.27 -10.45
CA PHE A 50 -5.95 -5.49 -11.19
C PHE A 50 -5.87 -5.04 -12.65
N ALA A 51 -5.02 -4.07 -12.97
CA ALA A 51 -4.73 -3.65 -14.34
C ALA A 51 -3.82 -4.65 -15.10
N LYS A 52 -3.38 -5.74 -14.46
CA LYS A 52 -2.41 -6.71 -15.00
C LYS A 52 -1.15 -6.03 -15.55
N VAL A 53 -0.77 -4.89 -14.96
CA VAL A 53 0.54 -4.31 -15.20
C VAL A 53 1.53 -5.34 -14.66
N ASP A 54 2.53 -5.71 -15.46
CA ASP A 54 3.65 -6.52 -14.98
C ASP A 54 4.42 -5.68 -13.97
N ILE A 55 3.97 -5.74 -12.71
CA ILE A 55 4.68 -5.12 -11.60
C ILE A 55 5.91 -5.99 -11.41
N PRO A 56 7.14 -5.49 -11.66
CA PRO A 56 8.34 -6.23 -11.35
C PRO A 56 8.25 -6.62 -9.87
N SER A 57 8.41 -7.91 -9.60
CA SER A 57 8.23 -8.53 -8.28
C SER A 57 8.62 -7.58 -7.15
N THR A 58 7.77 -7.45 -6.13
CA THR A 58 8.03 -6.67 -4.90
C THR A 58 9.33 -7.07 -4.21
N THR A 59 9.94 -8.18 -4.61
CA THR A 59 11.29 -8.58 -4.22
C THR A 59 12.41 -7.72 -4.84
N ILE A 60 12.22 -7.03 -5.96
CA ILE A 60 13.30 -6.29 -6.64
C ILE A 60 13.74 -5.04 -5.84
N PRO A 61 12.83 -4.16 -5.36
CA PRO A 61 13.23 -3.01 -4.54
C PRO A 61 13.78 -3.45 -3.18
N VAL A 62 13.15 -4.44 -2.55
CA VAL A 62 13.58 -5.00 -1.26
C VAL A 62 14.95 -5.67 -1.39
N ARG A 63 15.15 -6.47 -2.43
CA ARG A 63 16.47 -7.05 -2.73
C ARG A 63 17.51 -5.97 -2.99
N SER A 64 17.21 -4.91 -3.74
CA SER A 64 18.18 -3.84 -3.98
C SER A 64 18.64 -3.12 -2.69
N ILE A 65 17.78 -3.01 -1.68
CA ILE A 65 18.11 -2.37 -0.39
C ILE A 65 18.82 -3.35 0.54
N PHE A 66 18.36 -4.59 0.61
CA PHE A 66 18.84 -5.58 1.58
C PHE A 66 19.99 -6.46 1.06
N GLU A 67 20.20 -6.56 -0.26
CA GLU A 67 21.34 -7.26 -0.87
C GLU A 67 22.70 -6.64 -0.50
N PRO A 68 22.93 -5.31 -0.52
CA PRO A 68 24.20 -4.73 -0.08
C PRO A 68 24.44 -4.94 1.42
N ILE A 69 23.39 -4.88 2.25
CA ILE A 69 23.48 -5.15 3.70
C ILE A 69 23.83 -6.61 3.95
N GLY A 70 23.19 -7.54 3.23
CA GLY A 70 23.49 -8.97 3.27
C GLY A 70 24.93 -9.28 2.85
N LYS A 71 25.42 -8.67 1.77
CA LYS A 71 26.82 -8.80 1.33
C LYS A 71 27.81 -8.27 2.38
N MET A 72 27.50 -7.12 2.99
CA MET A 72 28.35 -6.53 4.03
C MET A 72 28.44 -7.40 5.29
N ILE A 73 27.35 -8.08 5.67
CA ILE A 73 27.30 -8.99 6.82
C ILE A 73 27.99 -10.33 6.51
N LEU A 74 27.80 -10.86 5.30
CA LEU A 74 28.36 -12.15 4.87
C LEU A 74 29.85 -12.09 4.51
N LYS A 75 30.45 -10.90 4.49
CA LYS A 75 31.90 -10.66 4.30
C LYS A 75 32.48 -11.46 3.11
N GLN A 76 31.76 -11.47 1.99
CA GLN A 76 32.25 -11.84 0.66
C GLN A 76 32.60 -10.60 -0.14
#